data_AF-A0A517P7X9-F1
#
_entry.id   AF-A0A517P7X9-F1
#
_cell.length_a   1.000
_cell.length_b   1.000
_cell.length_c   1.000
_cell.angle_alpha   90.00
_cell.angle_beta   90.00
_cell.angle_gamma   90.00
#
_symmetry.space_group_name_H-M   'P 1'
#
loop_
_entity.id
_entity.type
_entity.pdbx_description
1 polymer ?
#
loop_
_entity_poly.entity_id
_entity_poly.type
_entity_poly.pdbx_seq_one_letter_code
_entity_poly.pdbx_strand_id
1 'polypeptide(L)'
;MTLGLRLEDRRWLDDSGRVLPFVAAPDSPETSQHLADPYTFTHLLHGVVLFWPLAWAARRLLPERRAAFVTAAAFVACAAVETGWEILENSPPVIARYRTNTAALGYSGDTIVNSLGDLAACLTGFLLASRIGAKASAVVFLTVELALLIAVRDGLILSVLMLLVPLDGLRDWQAGR
;
A
#
# COMPACT_ATOMS: atom_id res chain seq x y z
N MET A 1 1.63 4.58 -14.01
CA MET A 1 2.07 3.43 -13.21
C MET A 1 2.88 2.44 -14.03
N THR A 2 2.27 1.67 -14.93
CA THR A 2 2.95 0.61 -15.72
C THR A 2 4.26 1.05 -16.37
N LEU A 3 4.27 2.20 -17.07
CA LEU A 3 5.51 2.72 -17.68
C LEU A 3 6.60 3.00 -16.63
N GLY A 4 6.24 3.59 -15.50
CA GLY A 4 7.19 3.87 -14.41
C GLY A 4 7.77 2.57 -13.82
N LEU A 5 6.91 1.60 -13.51
CA LEU A 5 7.36 0.29 -13.02
C LEU A 5 8.23 -0.45 -14.04
N ARG A 6 7.94 -0.31 -15.35
CA ARG A 6 8.81 -0.86 -16.41
C ARG A 6 10.17 -0.17 -16.49
N LEU A 7 10.27 1.11 -16.15
CA LEU A 7 11.54 1.83 -16.06
C LEU A 7 12.36 1.39 -14.83
N GLU A 8 11.69 0.93 -13.77
CA GLU A 8 12.32 0.28 -12.61
C GLU A 8 12.59 -1.24 -12.84
N ASP A 9 12.56 -1.70 -14.09
CA ASP A 9 12.75 -3.10 -14.51
C ASP A 9 11.76 -4.11 -13.88
N ARG A 10 10.58 -3.65 -13.44
CA ARG A 10 9.54 -4.56 -12.92
C ARG A 10 8.93 -5.42 -14.02
N ARG A 11 8.64 -6.67 -13.68
CA ARG A 11 8.03 -7.66 -14.58
C ARG A 11 6.51 -7.62 -14.46
N TRP A 12 5.82 -8.07 -15.51
CA TRP A 12 4.36 -8.18 -15.47
C TRP A 12 3.88 -9.27 -14.52
N LEU A 13 4.57 -10.40 -14.56
CA LEU A 13 4.33 -11.59 -13.75
C LEU A 13 5.69 -12.10 -13.25
N ASP A 14 5.64 -12.98 -12.25
CA ASP A 14 6.79 -13.75 -11.80
C ASP A 14 7.24 -14.79 -12.85
N ASP A 15 8.30 -15.53 -12.52
CA ASP A 15 8.84 -16.60 -13.38
C ASP A 15 7.86 -17.77 -13.57
N SER A 16 6.89 -17.94 -12.67
CA SER A 16 5.88 -18.99 -12.80
C SER A 16 4.84 -18.69 -13.88
N GLY A 17 4.66 -17.41 -14.23
CA GLY A 17 3.66 -16.94 -15.20
C GLY A 17 2.22 -17.09 -14.72
N ARG A 18 2.01 -17.38 -13.42
CA ARG A 18 0.67 -17.56 -12.83
C ARG A 18 0.21 -16.27 -12.15
N VAL A 19 -1.11 -16.10 -12.10
CA VAL A 19 -1.74 -15.07 -11.28
C VAL A 19 -2.62 -15.75 -10.24
N LEU A 20 -2.16 -15.74 -9.00
CA LEU A 20 -2.99 -16.15 -7.86
C LEU A 20 -3.83 -14.96 -7.38
N PRO A 21 -5.06 -15.19 -6.89
CA PRO A 21 -5.89 -14.12 -6.35
C PRO A 21 -5.33 -13.57 -5.04
N PHE A 22 -4.68 -14.41 -4.23
CA PHE A 22 -4.11 -14.02 -2.94
C PHE A 22 -2.98 -14.97 -2.53
N VAL A 23 -1.89 -14.45 -1.99
CA VAL A 23 -0.82 -15.21 -1.32
C VAL A 23 -0.76 -14.80 0.14
N ALA A 24 -0.87 -15.76 1.06
CA ALA A 24 -1.00 -15.47 2.49
C ALA A 24 0.31 -15.47 3.28
N ALA A 25 1.36 -16.09 2.76
CA ALA A 25 2.63 -16.27 3.46
C ALA A 25 3.51 -15.02 3.28
N PRO A 26 3.65 -14.14 4.28
CA PRO A 26 4.28 -12.82 4.12
C PRO A 26 5.79 -12.90 3.82
N ASP A 27 6.46 -13.95 4.28
CA ASP A 27 7.89 -14.23 4.10
C ASP A 27 8.20 -15.09 2.86
N SER A 28 7.19 -15.34 2.02
CA SER A 28 7.35 -16.09 0.78
C SER A 28 7.95 -15.22 -0.33
N PRO A 29 8.79 -15.78 -1.23
CA PRO A 29 9.18 -15.10 -2.47
C PRO A 29 8.00 -14.89 -3.44
N GLU A 30 6.83 -15.52 -3.21
CA GLU A 30 5.61 -15.27 -3.97
C GLU A 30 4.84 -14.01 -3.49
N THR A 31 5.19 -13.45 -2.32
CA THR A 31 4.61 -12.19 -1.83
C THR A 31 4.98 -11.05 -2.77
N SER A 32 4.02 -10.16 -3.01
CA SER A 32 4.11 -9.07 -3.97
C SER A 32 4.23 -9.50 -5.44
N GLN A 33 4.05 -10.80 -5.73
CA GLN A 33 4.18 -11.33 -7.10
C GLN A 33 2.83 -11.66 -7.76
N HIS A 34 1.74 -11.60 -7.00
CA HIS A 34 0.39 -11.97 -7.46
C HIS A 34 -0.62 -10.86 -7.17
N LEU A 35 -1.92 -11.11 -7.40
CA LEU A 35 -2.92 -10.04 -7.39
C LEU A 35 -3.05 -9.33 -6.03
N ALA A 36 -2.93 -10.07 -4.93
CA ALA A 36 -3.01 -9.52 -3.59
C ALA A 36 -2.25 -10.39 -2.58
N ASP A 37 -1.92 -9.79 -1.45
CA ASP A 37 -1.25 -10.42 -0.31
C ASP A 37 -1.56 -9.61 0.97
N PRO A 38 -0.96 -9.92 2.15
CA PRO A 38 -1.20 -9.14 3.37
C PRO A 38 -0.89 -7.65 3.23
N TYR A 39 0.08 -7.25 2.40
CA TYR A 39 0.46 -5.86 2.20
C TYR A 39 -0.55 -5.11 1.32
N THR A 40 -1.34 -5.80 0.49
CA THR A 40 -2.50 -5.16 -0.18
C THR A 40 -3.47 -4.47 0.80
N PHE A 41 -3.57 -4.96 2.04
CA PHE A 41 -4.35 -4.27 3.07
C PHE A 41 -3.70 -2.96 3.54
N THR A 42 -2.37 -2.81 3.51
CA THR A 42 -1.71 -1.52 3.80
C THR A 42 -2.01 -0.49 2.70
N HIS A 43 -2.09 -0.91 1.44
CA HIS A 43 -2.52 -0.03 0.34
C HIS A 43 -4.00 0.34 0.46
N LEU A 44 -4.87 -0.57 0.90
CA LEU A 44 -6.24 -0.20 1.29
C LEU A 44 -6.25 0.90 2.37
N LEU A 45 -5.36 0.81 3.36
CA LEU A 45 -5.21 1.84 4.39
C LEU A 45 -4.66 3.16 3.85
N HIS A 46 -3.78 3.17 2.84
CA HIS A 46 -3.39 4.40 2.13
C HIS A 46 -4.63 5.15 1.65
N GLY A 47 -5.54 4.47 0.95
CA GLY A 47 -6.77 5.06 0.46
C GLY A 47 -7.67 5.62 1.57
N VAL A 48 -7.82 4.87 2.66
CA VAL A 48 -8.61 5.29 3.82
C VAL A 48 -8.04 6.58 4.44
N VAL A 49 -6.71 6.66 4.58
CA VAL A 49 -6.01 7.81 5.16
C VAL A 49 -6.03 9.00 4.21
N LEU A 50 -5.71 8.80 2.93
CA LEU A 50 -5.57 9.85 1.92
C LEU A 50 -6.89 10.57 1.61
N PHE A 51 -8.04 9.91 1.74
CA PHE A 51 -9.33 10.54 1.47
C PHE A 51 -9.54 11.85 2.23
N TRP A 52 -9.27 11.87 3.54
CA TRP A 52 -9.56 13.02 4.41
C TRP A 52 -8.76 14.29 4.06
N PRO A 53 -7.42 14.28 4.00
CA PRO A 53 -6.64 15.44 3.62
C PRO A 53 -6.88 15.86 2.16
N LEU A 54 -7.04 14.92 1.23
CA LEU A 54 -7.28 15.24 -0.17
C LEU A 54 -8.66 15.86 -0.39
N ALA A 55 -9.71 15.31 0.23
CA ALA A 55 -11.04 15.89 0.16
C ALA A 55 -11.09 17.27 0.83
N TRP A 56 -10.37 17.46 1.94
CA TRP A 56 -10.24 18.77 2.58
C TRP A 56 -9.54 19.78 1.66
N ALA A 57 -8.39 19.43 1.09
CA ALA A 57 -7.65 20.30 0.18
C ALA A 57 -8.47 20.63 -1.07
N ALA A 58 -9.13 19.63 -1.68
CA ALA A 58 -10.00 19.83 -2.84
C ALA A 58 -11.17 20.79 -2.52
N ARG A 59 -11.79 20.71 -1.34
CA ARG A 59 -12.84 21.66 -0.92
C ARG A 59 -12.31 23.09 -0.79
N ARG A 60 -11.07 23.25 -0.31
CA ARG A 60 -10.43 24.57 -0.17
C ARG A 60 -10.09 25.20 -1.51
N LEU A 61 -9.64 24.40 -2.47
CA LEU A 61 -9.26 24.86 -3.80
C LEU A 61 -10.46 25.04 -4.76
N LEU A 62 -11.57 24.36 -4.48
CA LEU A 62 -12.76 24.32 -5.34
C LEU A 62 -14.05 24.60 -4.55
N PRO A 63 -14.15 25.74 -3.83
CA PRO A 63 -15.22 25.97 -2.84
C PRO A 63 -16.63 26.04 -3.43
N GLU A 64 -16.76 26.47 -4.68
CA GLU A 64 -18.06 26.63 -5.38
C GLU A 64 -18.49 25.35 -6.13
N ARG A 65 -17.67 24.30 -6.13
CA ARG A 65 -17.96 23.06 -6.87
C ARG A 65 -18.84 22.13 -6.04
N ARG A 66 -19.68 21.35 -6.75
CA ARG A 66 -20.50 20.30 -6.13
C ARG A 66 -19.61 19.29 -5.42
N ALA A 67 -20.10 18.75 -4.29
CA ALA A 67 -19.37 17.75 -3.49
C ALA A 67 -18.89 16.55 -4.32
N ALA A 68 -19.68 16.07 -5.28
CA ALA A 68 -19.28 14.98 -6.18
C ALA A 68 -18.03 15.30 -7.01
N PHE A 69 -17.90 16.55 -7.49
CA PHE A 69 -16.72 16.98 -8.25
C PHE A 69 -15.48 17.06 -7.36
N VAL A 70 -15.63 17.55 -6.13
CA VAL A 70 -14.56 17.57 -5.13
C VAL A 70 -14.07 16.16 -4.83
N THR A 71 -14.98 15.21 -4.61
CA THR A 71 -14.61 13.81 -4.36
C THR A 71 -13.92 13.19 -5.56
N ALA A 72 -14.37 13.48 -6.79
CA ALA A 72 -13.71 13.01 -8.01
C ALA A 72 -12.29 13.58 -8.16
N ALA A 73 -12.09 14.87 -7.87
CA ALA A 73 -10.77 15.49 -7.88
C ALA A 73 -9.83 14.85 -6.84
N ALA A 74 -10.33 14.63 -5.62
CA ALA A 74 -9.58 13.94 -4.56
C ALA A 74 -9.28 12.47 -4.93
N PHE A 75 -10.18 11.79 -5.63
CA PHE A 75 -9.98 10.42 -6.10
C PHE A 75 -8.84 10.33 -7.12
N VAL A 76 -8.81 11.25 -8.10
CA VAL A 76 -7.71 11.35 -9.08
C VAL A 76 -6.39 11.66 -8.39
N ALA A 77 -6.38 12.58 -7.41
CA ALA A 77 -5.19 12.88 -6.63
C ALA A 77 -4.70 11.67 -5.83
N CYS A 78 -5.62 10.89 -5.22
CA CYS A 78 -5.30 9.66 -4.51
C CYS A 78 -4.64 8.64 -5.43
N ALA A 79 -5.21 8.41 -6.61
CA ALA A 79 -4.65 7.50 -7.62
C ALA A 79 -3.24 7.92 -8.05
N ALA A 80 -3.00 9.23 -8.20
CA ALA A 80 -1.70 9.76 -8.58
C ALA A 80 -0.66 9.60 -7.46
N VAL A 81 -1.04 9.86 -6.20
CA VAL A 81 -0.16 9.65 -5.03
C VAL A 81 0.20 8.18 -4.91
N GLU A 82 -0.79 7.28 -4.98
CA GLU A 82 -0.55 5.84 -4.88
C GLU A 82 0.32 5.34 -6.03
N THR A 83 0.03 5.77 -7.26
CA THR A 83 0.88 5.43 -8.42
C THR A 83 2.32 5.90 -8.23
N GLY A 84 2.53 7.08 -7.62
CA GLY A 84 3.86 7.59 -7.31
C GLY A 84 4.54 6.78 -6.22
N TRP A 85 3.79 6.36 -5.20
CA TRP A 85 4.27 5.48 -4.15
C TRP A 85 4.69 4.12 -4.71
N GLU A 86 3.86 3.46 -5.50
CA GLU A 86 4.17 2.18 -6.16
C GLU A 86 5.48 2.22 -6.95
N ILE A 87 5.70 3.29 -7.71
CA ILE A 87 6.95 3.47 -8.49
C ILE A 87 8.14 3.68 -7.55
N LEU A 88 7.97 4.48 -6.49
CA LEU A 88 9.03 4.75 -5.52
C LEU A 88 9.38 3.52 -4.68
N GLU A 89 8.38 2.80 -4.20
CA GLU A 89 8.50 1.55 -3.44
C GLU A 89 9.29 0.51 -4.22
N ASN A 90 9.01 0.40 -5.52
CA ASN A 90 9.67 -0.50 -6.43
C ASN A 90 11.00 0.00 -6.99
N SER A 91 11.52 1.12 -6.49
CA SER A 91 12.83 1.63 -6.88
C SER A 91 13.96 0.88 -6.15
N PRO A 92 15.15 0.73 -6.78
CA PRO A 92 16.31 0.09 -6.15
C PRO A 92 16.65 0.55 -4.72
N PRO A 93 16.67 1.87 -4.40
CA PRO A 93 17.01 2.31 -3.04
C PRO A 93 15.97 1.90 -1.99
N VAL A 94 14.67 1.90 -2.34
CA VAL A 94 13.61 1.56 -1.39
C VAL A 94 13.54 0.04 -1.18
N ILE A 95 13.63 -0.75 -2.26
CA ILE A 95 13.74 -2.22 -2.17
C ILE A 95 14.94 -2.62 -1.32
N ALA A 96 16.11 -2.01 -1.53
CA ALA A 96 17.31 -2.31 -0.75
C ALA A 96 17.11 -2.00 0.75
N ARG A 97 16.35 -0.95 1.05
CA ARG A 97 16.04 -0.54 2.43
C ARG A 97 15.07 -1.52 3.09
N TYR A 98 14.01 -1.94 2.40
CA TYR A 98 13.14 -3.01 2.88
C TYR A 98 13.92 -4.30 3.16
N ARG A 99 14.74 -4.77 2.21
CA ARG A 99 15.57 -5.97 2.40
C ARG A 99 16.52 -5.91 3.60
N THR A 100 17.03 -4.72 3.92
CA THR A 100 17.99 -4.54 5.02
C THR A 100 17.29 -4.40 6.36
N ASN A 101 16.12 -3.75 6.36
CA ASN A 101 15.49 -3.26 7.57
C ASN A 101 14.29 -4.08 8.01
N THR A 102 13.56 -4.74 7.12
CA THR A 102 12.36 -5.51 7.46
C THR A 102 12.61 -7.01 7.41
N ALA A 103 11.64 -7.80 7.90
CA ALA A 103 11.66 -9.25 7.81
C ALA A 103 11.41 -9.78 6.38
N ALA A 104 11.39 -8.91 5.37
CA ALA A 104 11.11 -9.21 3.97
C ALA A 104 12.31 -9.91 3.27
N LEU A 105 12.70 -11.08 3.80
CA LEU A 105 13.73 -11.94 3.24
C LEU A 105 13.30 -12.40 1.84
N GLY A 106 13.97 -11.88 0.81
CA GLY A 106 13.68 -12.24 -0.58
C GLY A 106 12.77 -11.26 -1.32
N TYR A 107 12.35 -10.16 -0.70
CA TYR A 107 11.63 -9.11 -1.39
C TYR A 107 12.47 -8.52 -2.52
N SER A 108 12.03 -8.73 -3.75
CA SER A 108 12.70 -8.25 -4.95
C SER A 108 12.01 -7.05 -5.58
N GLY A 109 10.97 -6.52 -4.95
CA GLY A 109 9.99 -5.62 -5.56
C GLY A 109 8.79 -6.41 -6.10
N ASP A 110 7.76 -5.65 -6.44
CA ASP A 110 6.45 -6.12 -6.85
C ASP A 110 6.41 -6.37 -8.36
N THR A 111 5.51 -7.28 -8.76
CA THR A 111 5.10 -7.37 -10.16
C THR A 111 4.14 -6.24 -10.51
N ILE A 112 4.04 -5.88 -11.79
CA ILE A 112 3.07 -4.88 -12.25
C ILE A 112 1.62 -5.33 -11.93
N VAL A 113 1.34 -6.64 -11.95
CA VAL A 113 0.02 -7.16 -11.58
C VAL A 113 -0.28 -6.92 -10.10
N ASN A 114 0.68 -7.12 -9.22
CA ASN A 114 0.54 -6.84 -7.79
C ASN A 114 0.30 -5.34 -7.54
N SER A 115 1.18 -4.48 -8.06
CA SER A 115 1.01 -3.01 -7.96
C SER A 115 -0.35 -2.52 -8.50
N LEU A 116 -0.93 -3.19 -9.51
CA LEU A 116 -2.28 -2.87 -10.00
C LEU A 116 -3.38 -3.30 -9.02
N GLY A 117 -3.19 -4.44 -8.35
CA GLY A 117 -4.02 -4.88 -7.24
C GLY A 117 -3.95 -3.92 -6.06
N ASP A 118 -2.76 -3.45 -5.70
CA ASP A 118 -2.51 -2.52 -4.60
C ASP A 118 -3.10 -1.14 -4.90
N LEU A 119 -2.92 -0.62 -6.12
CA LEU A 119 -3.63 0.58 -6.57
C LEU A 119 -5.16 0.40 -6.46
N ALA A 120 -5.70 -0.74 -6.89
CA ALA A 120 -7.14 -1.01 -6.78
C ALA A 120 -7.61 -1.09 -5.32
N ALA A 121 -6.79 -1.67 -4.43
CA ALA A 121 -7.06 -1.73 -3.00
C ALA A 121 -7.08 -0.33 -2.37
N CYS A 122 -6.10 0.52 -2.71
CA CYS A 122 -6.07 1.92 -2.29
C CYS A 122 -7.31 2.68 -2.75
N LEU A 123 -7.68 2.58 -4.03
CA LEU A 123 -8.90 3.24 -4.53
C LEU A 123 -10.16 2.71 -3.85
N THR A 124 -10.20 1.43 -3.51
CA THR A 124 -11.29 0.83 -2.73
C THR A 124 -11.35 1.41 -1.31
N GLY A 125 -10.21 1.52 -0.63
CA GLY A 125 -10.10 2.15 0.69
C GLY A 125 -10.53 3.62 0.69
N PHE A 126 -10.16 4.38 -0.34
CA PHE A 126 -10.61 5.75 -0.54
C PHE A 126 -12.14 5.82 -0.69
N LEU A 127 -12.71 4.98 -1.54
CA LEU A 127 -14.15 4.92 -1.78
C LEU A 127 -14.91 4.51 -0.51
N LEU A 128 -14.35 3.62 0.30
CA LEU A 128 -14.90 3.24 1.60
C LEU A 128 -14.91 4.45 2.54
N ALA A 129 -13.76 5.11 2.73
CA ALA A 129 -13.63 6.28 3.61
C ALA A 129 -14.57 7.43 3.20
N SER A 130 -14.82 7.60 1.90
CA SER A 130 -15.76 8.61 1.40
C SER A 130 -17.21 8.41 1.83
N ARG A 131 -17.56 7.21 2.34
CA ARG A 131 -18.94 6.83 2.71
C ARG A 131 -19.17 6.66 4.21
N ILE A 132 -18.14 6.32 4.98
CA ILE A 132 -18.31 5.87 6.38
C ILE A 132 -18.02 6.94 7.44
N GLY A 133 -17.45 8.09 7.05
CA GLY A 133 -17.12 9.17 7.98
C GLY A 133 -15.85 8.91 8.81
N ALA A 134 -15.27 9.97 9.39
CA ALA A 134 -13.90 9.92 9.93
C ALA A 134 -13.73 8.96 11.11
N LYS A 135 -14.74 8.87 11.99
CA LYS A 135 -14.71 7.94 13.13
C LYS A 135 -14.71 6.48 12.68
N ALA A 136 -15.55 6.12 11.72
CA ALA A 136 -15.59 4.77 11.18
C ALA A 136 -14.32 4.45 10.38
N SER A 137 -13.78 5.42 9.62
CA SER A 137 -12.47 5.28 8.97
C SER A 137 -11.35 4.96 9.97
N ALA A 138 -11.33 5.63 11.12
CA ALA A 138 -10.36 5.35 12.18
C ALA A 138 -10.54 3.93 12.75
N VAL A 139 -11.78 3.49 12.98
CA VAL A 139 -12.06 2.11 13.43
C VAL A 139 -11.60 1.09 12.40
N VAL A 140 -11.90 1.30 11.11
CA VAL A 140 -11.42 0.42 10.02
C VAL A 140 -9.91 0.37 10.01
N PHE A 141 -9.25 1.53 10.08
CA PHE A 141 -7.79 1.63 10.10
C PHE A 141 -7.17 0.81 11.24
N LEU A 142 -7.64 1.04 12.48
CA LEU A 142 -7.14 0.34 13.66
C LEU A 142 -7.43 -1.17 13.62
N THR A 143 -8.57 -1.56 13.05
CA THR A 143 -8.95 -2.97 12.94
C THR A 143 -8.06 -3.70 11.95
N VAL A 144 -7.79 -3.10 10.79
CA VAL A 144 -6.90 -3.69 9.78
C VAL A 144 -5.46 -3.72 10.27
N GLU A 145 -4.96 -2.63 10.88
CA GLU A 145 -3.62 -2.60 11.50
C GLU A 145 -3.46 -3.71 12.55
N LEU A 146 -4.44 -3.87 13.45
CA LEU A 146 -4.39 -4.92 14.47
C LEU A 146 -4.45 -6.31 13.85
N ALA A 147 -5.27 -6.51 12.82
CA ALA A 147 -5.38 -7.78 12.11
C ALA A 147 -4.06 -8.16 11.45
N LEU A 148 -3.39 -7.22 10.76
CA LEU A 148 -2.08 -7.43 10.17
C LEU A 148 -1.01 -7.69 11.24
N LEU A 149 -1.01 -6.91 12.32
CA LEU A 149 -0.07 -7.09 13.42
C LEU A 149 -0.17 -8.48 14.05
N ILE A 150 -1.38 -9.02 14.18
CA ILE A 150 -1.61 -10.38 14.70
C ILE A 150 -1.23 -11.44 13.65
N ALA A 151 -1.62 -11.24 12.40
CA ALA A 151 -1.49 -12.26 11.35
C ALA A 151 -0.06 -12.40 10.82
N VAL A 152 0.64 -11.27 10.62
CA VAL A 152 1.95 -11.24 9.95
C VAL A 152 3.03 -10.48 10.74
N ARG A 153 2.70 -9.98 11.94
CA ARG A 153 3.62 -9.15 12.77
C ARG A 153 4.16 -7.92 12.05
N ASP A 154 3.39 -7.41 11.10
CA ASP A 154 3.71 -6.23 10.31
C ASP A 154 2.42 -5.47 10.00
N GLY A 155 2.54 -4.30 9.39
CA GLY A 155 1.41 -3.44 9.05
C GLY A 155 1.89 -2.11 8.48
N LEU A 156 0.97 -1.23 8.10
CA LEU A 156 1.33 0.05 7.50
C LEU A 156 2.21 0.90 8.43
N ILE A 157 1.85 0.97 9.72
CA ILE A 157 2.61 1.78 10.68
C ILE A 157 4.03 1.23 10.84
N LEU A 158 4.16 -0.09 10.99
CA LEU A 158 5.45 -0.73 11.20
C LEU A 158 6.31 -0.68 9.94
N SER A 159 5.73 -0.91 8.75
CA SER A 159 6.42 -0.76 7.46
C SER A 159 6.99 0.65 7.29
N VAL A 160 6.19 1.69 7.54
CA VAL A 160 6.67 3.09 7.45
C VAL A 160 7.74 3.38 8.50
N LEU A 161 7.55 2.90 9.74
CA LEU A 161 8.52 3.09 10.81
C LEU A 161 9.87 2.45 10.44
N MET A 162 9.88 1.18 10.04
CA MET A 162 11.09 0.42 9.70
C MET A 162 11.75 0.92 8.41
N LEU A 163 10.96 1.46 7.49
CA LEU A 163 11.48 2.16 6.32
C LEU A 163 12.21 3.43 6.75
N LEU A 164 11.69 4.25 7.66
CA LEU A 164 12.34 5.52 8.02
C LEU A 164 13.44 5.35 9.08
N VAL A 165 13.16 4.59 10.13
CA VAL A 165 13.98 4.40 11.32
C VAL A 165 14.10 2.90 11.59
N PRO A 166 15.12 2.21 11.05
CA PRO A 166 15.31 0.79 11.33
C PRO A 166 15.65 0.56 12.81
N LEU A 167 14.93 -0.38 13.42
CA LEU A 167 15.13 -0.80 14.81
C LEU A 167 15.39 -2.30 14.83
N ASP A 168 16.60 -2.72 15.21
CA ASP A 168 16.99 -4.14 15.17
C ASP A 168 16.07 -5.03 16.01
N GLY A 169 15.70 -4.60 17.22
CA GLY A 169 14.80 -5.35 18.09
C GLY A 169 13.39 -5.49 17.53
N LEU A 170 12.90 -4.50 16.78
CA LEU A 170 11.61 -4.60 16.09
C LEU A 170 11.72 -5.56 14.91
N ARG A 171 12.78 -5.45 14.09
CA ARG A 171 13.05 -6.37 12.97
C ARG A 171 13.06 -7.83 13.42
N ASP A 172 13.72 -8.14 14.54
CA ASP A 172 13.79 -9.51 15.04
C ASP A 172 12.43 -10.01 15.55
N TRP A 173 11.67 -9.17 16.25
CA TRP A 173 10.29 -9.48 16.64
C TRP A 173 9.38 -9.77 15.42
N GLN A 174 9.49 -8.96 14.37
CA GLN A 174 8.74 -9.16 13.11
C GLN A 174 9.13 -10.48 12.42
N ALA A 175 10.43 -10.81 12.41
CA ALA A 175 10.94 -12.08 11.91
C ALA A 175 10.61 -13.29 12.81
N GLY A 176 9.99 -13.06 13.97
CA GLY A 176 9.68 -14.08 14.96
C GLY A 176 10.90 -14.71 15.63
N ARG A 177 11.98 -13.93 15.73
CA ARG A 177 13.19 -14.26 16.47
C ARG A 177 13.19 -13.62 17.86
#